data_AF-A0A7X6XY05-F1
#
_entry.id   AF-A0A7X6XY05-F1
#
_cell.length_a   1.000
_cell.length_b   1.000
_cell.length_c   1.000
_cell.angle_alpha   90.00
_cell.angle_beta   90.00
_cell.angle_gamma   90.00
#
_symmetry.space_group_name_H-M   'P 1'
#
loop_
_entity.id
_entity.type
_entity.pdbx_description
1 polymer ?
#
loop_
_entity_poly.entity_id
_entity_poly.type
_entity_poly.pdbx_seq_one_letter_code
_entity_poly.pdbx_strand_id
1 'polypeptide(L)'
;MTEFYTDTIGFATGVIDKRFRMGDVGLDEVQNHVVAYNSWKDTDFPAPEDALGLRYFTISLPDQTALDALLERLKEADVEVDNKEDGLYLQDPSHITLKLEIA
;
A
#
# COMPACT_ATOMS: atom_id res chain seq x y z
N MET A 1 2.35 6.48 -5.79
CA MET A 1 2.53 5.02 -5.68
C MET A 1 3.78 4.64 -4.90
N THR A 2 4.97 4.98 -5.39
CA THR A 2 6.22 4.69 -4.68
C THR A 2 6.27 5.30 -3.29
N GLU A 3 6.10 6.62 -3.17
CA GLU A 3 6.11 7.33 -1.87
C GLU A 3 5.11 6.75 -0.87
N PHE A 4 3.91 6.36 -1.33
CA PHE A 4 2.92 5.71 -0.47
C PHE A 4 3.44 4.37 0.10
N TYR A 5 3.92 3.47 -0.76
CA TYR A 5 4.37 2.16 -0.29
C TYR A 5 5.72 2.21 0.45
N THR A 6 6.59 3.16 0.15
CA THR A 6 7.90 3.28 0.82
C THR A 6 7.84 4.13 2.07
N ASP A 7 7.29 5.35 1.99
CA ASP A 7 7.45 6.36 3.03
C ASP A 7 6.25 6.35 3.98
N THR A 8 5.05 6.16 3.45
CA THR A 8 3.83 6.06 4.27
C THR A 8 3.71 4.67 4.92
N ILE A 9 3.67 3.61 4.10
CA ILE A 9 3.54 2.23 4.60
C ILE A 9 4.83 1.78 5.29
N GLY A 10 6.00 2.06 4.71
CA GLY A 10 7.30 1.71 5.29
C GLY A 10 7.99 0.51 4.66
N PHE A 11 7.58 0.06 3.47
CA PHE A 11 8.26 -1.04 2.79
C PHE A 11 9.64 -0.62 2.26
N ALA A 12 10.56 -1.57 2.17
CA ALA A 12 11.85 -1.37 1.53
C ALA A 12 11.67 -1.09 0.04
N THR A 13 12.42 -0.12 -0.49
CA THR A 13 12.37 0.25 -1.91
C THR A 13 12.91 -0.90 -2.77
N GLY A 14 12.12 -1.31 -3.77
CA GLY A 14 12.53 -2.28 -4.79
C GLY A 14 13.05 -1.60 -6.06
N VAL A 15 12.84 -2.28 -7.19
CA VAL A 15 13.12 -1.79 -8.54
C VAL A 15 12.09 -0.73 -8.91
N ILE A 16 12.56 0.45 -9.32
CA ILE A 16 11.72 1.51 -9.91
C ILE A 16 12.24 1.78 -11.33
N ASP A 17 11.44 1.47 -12.36
CA ASP A 17 11.76 1.84 -13.75
C ASP A 17 10.74 2.83 -14.29
N LYS A 18 11.16 4.11 -14.33
CA LYS A 18 10.34 5.22 -14.84
C LYS A 18 10.03 5.12 -16.34
N ARG A 19 10.86 4.42 -17.13
CA ARG A 19 10.62 4.24 -18.58
C ARG A 19 9.46 3.28 -18.82
N PHE A 20 9.35 2.25 -17.98
CA PHE A 20 8.24 1.30 -18.02
C PHE A 20 7.07 1.69 -17.10
N ARG A 21 7.24 2.77 -16.32
CA ARG A 21 6.26 3.25 -15.33
C ARG A 21 5.81 2.14 -14.39
N MET A 22 6.79 1.39 -13.91
CA MET A 22 6.60 0.31 -12.96
C MET A 22 7.48 0.50 -11.73
N GLY A 23 7.06 -0.10 -10.63
CA GLY A 23 7.87 -0.23 -9.44
C GLY A 23 7.43 -1.41 -8.58
N ASP A 24 8.29 -1.81 -7.66
CA ASP A 24 7.94 -2.73 -6.59
C ASP A 24 8.60 -2.33 -5.26
N VAL A 25 8.12 -2.96 -4.19
CA VAL A 25 8.64 -2.83 -2.83
C VAL A 25 8.77 -4.21 -2.16
N GLY A 26 9.66 -4.30 -1.17
CA GLY A 26 9.93 -5.51 -0.38
C GLY A 26 9.74 -5.30 1.11
N LEU A 27 9.83 -6.37 1.90
CA LEU A 27 9.88 -6.26 3.36
C LEU A 27 11.26 -5.74 3.82
N ASP A 28 12.32 -6.18 3.14
CA ASP A 28 13.71 -5.78 3.35
C ASP A 28 14.54 -6.00 2.06
N GLU A 29 15.87 -5.89 2.16
CA GLU A 29 16.79 -6.09 1.02
C GLU A 29 16.80 -7.52 0.46
N VAL A 30 16.41 -8.52 1.27
CA VAL A 30 16.42 -9.94 0.93
C VAL A 30 15.04 -10.39 0.46
N GLN A 31 13.99 -9.99 1.17
CA GLN A 31 12.59 -10.26 0.86
C GLN A 31 12.02 -9.16 -0.04
N ASN A 32 12.54 -9.10 -1.26
CA ASN A 32 12.10 -8.16 -2.29
C ASN A 32 10.82 -8.62 -3.01
N HIS A 33 10.28 -7.75 -3.88
CA HIS A 33 9.19 -8.06 -4.79
C HIS A 33 7.89 -8.58 -4.14
N VAL A 34 7.41 -7.87 -3.12
CA VAL A 34 6.17 -8.23 -2.39
C VAL A 34 4.95 -7.52 -2.93
N VAL A 35 5.05 -6.21 -3.21
CA VAL A 35 4.00 -5.44 -3.89
C VAL A 35 4.61 -4.79 -5.11
N ALA A 36 4.07 -5.10 -6.28
CA ALA A 36 4.45 -4.50 -7.56
C ALA A 36 3.29 -3.71 -8.15
N TYR A 37 3.59 -2.56 -8.74
CA TYR A 37 2.61 -1.63 -9.31
C TYR A 37 3.13 -1.04 -10.62
N ASN A 38 2.22 -0.66 -11.50
CA ASN A 38 2.54 -0.06 -12.80
C ASN A 38 1.34 0.71 -13.35
N SER A 39 1.59 1.64 -14.27
CA SER A 39 0.52 2.33 -15.02
C SER A 39 0.54 2.07 -16.53
N TRP A 40 1.57 1.37 -17.04
CA TRP A 40 1.83 0.98 -18.45
C TRP A 40 1.79 2.12 -19.50
N LYS A 41 0.65 2.80 -19.68
CA LYS A 41 0.36 3.74 -20.79
C LYS A 41 -0.41 5.00 -20.36
N ASP A 42 0.05 5.71 -19.34
CA ASP A 42 -0.54 7.03 -18.97
C ASP A 42 -1.95 6.96 -18.37
N THR A 43 -2.32 5.81 -17.85
CA THR A 43 -3.46 5.62 -16.94
C THR A 43 -2.99 5.77 -15.50
N ASP A 44 -2.83 7.01 -15.05
CA ASP A 44 -2.69 7.33 -13.62
C ASP A 44 -4.07 7.59 -13.00
N PHE A 45 -5.12 6.98 -13.56
CA PHE A 45 -6.47 7.09 -13.06
C PHE A 45 -6.71 6.00 -12.02
N PRO A 46 -7.41 6.32 -10.92
CA PRO A 46 -7.84 5.30 -9.97
C PRO A 46 -8.72 4.25 -10.66
N ALA A 47 -8.80 3.06 -10.07
CA ALA A 47 -9.72 2.04 -10.54
C ALA A 47 -11.18 2.58 -10.49
N PRO A 48 -12.03 2.26 -11.49
CA PRO A 48 -13.47 2.52 -11.42
C PRO A 48 -14.10 1.87 -10.19
N GLU A 49 -15.10 2.51 -9.59
CA GLU A 49 -15.81 1.97 -8.41
C GLU A 49 -16.47 0.61 -8.67
N ASP A 50 -16.88 0.34 -9.92
CA ASP A 50 -17.53 -0.89 -10.36
C ASP A 50 -16.59 -1.88 -11.07
N ALA A 51 -15.28 -1.66 -10.99
CA ALA A 51 -14.31 -2.56 -11.60
C ALA A 51 -14.43 -3.98 -11.01
N LEU A 52 -14.45 -5.01 -11.88
CA LEU A 52 -14.26 -6.40 -11.46
C LEU A 52 -12.82 -6.52 -10.90
N GLY A 53 -12.68 -6.57 -9.57
CA GLY A 53 -11.39 -6.31 -8.94
C GLY A 53 -11.15 -7.02 -7.61
N LEU A 54 -9.92 -6.84 -7.13
CA LEU A 54 -9.45 -7.25 -5.82
C LEU A 54 -10.28 -6.53 -4.74
N ARG A 55 -10.89 -7.28 -3.81
CA ARG A 55 -11.64 -6.68 -2.69
C ARG A 55 -10.72 -5.89 -1.78
N TYR A 56 -9.63 -6.53 -1.36
CA TYR A 56 -8.51 -5.94 -0.64
C TYR A 56 -7.36 -6.95 -0.61
N PHE A 57 -6.16 -6.50 -0.24
CA PHE A 57 -5.11 -7.37 0.29
C PHE A 57 -4.73 -6.93 1.71
N THR A 58 -4.09 -7.82 2.46
CA THR A 58 -3.76 -7.57 3.86
C THR A 58 -2.27 -7.27 4.02
N ILE A 59 -1.95 -6.27 4.84
CA ILE A 59 -0.62 -6.02 5.38
C ILE A 59 -0.63 -6.52 6.83
N SER A 60 0.08 -7.60 7.09
CA SER A 60 0.24 -8.17 8.43
C SER A 60 1.46 -7.55 9.11
N LEU A 61 1.23 -6.87 10.22
CA LEU A 61 2.24 -6.20 11.03
C LEU A 61 2.70 -7.11 12.18
N PRO A 62 3.97 -7.00 12.62
CA PRO A 62 4.51 -7.92 13.62
C PRO A 62 3.92 -7.73 15.03
N ASP A 63 3.50 -6.50 15.38
CA ASP A 63 2.97 -6.18 16.69
C ASP A 63 2.20 -4.85 16.70
N GLN A 64 1.63 -4.52 17.87
CA GLN A 64 0.90 -3.27 18.10
C GLN A 64 1.77 -2.03 17.94
N THR A 65 3.06 -2.10 18.27
CA THR A 65 3.97 -0.95 18.15
C THR A 65 4.16 -0.58 16.68
N ALA A 66 4.31 -1.58 15.82
CA ALA A 66 4.40 -1.40 14.38
C ALA A 66 3.10 -0.82 13.79
N LEU A 67 1.94 -1.30 14.28
CA LEU A 67 0.63 -0.76 13.87
C LEU A 67 0.48 0.70 14.28
N ASP A 68 0.76 1.05 15.54
CA ASP A 68 0.65 2.42 16.04
C ASP A 68 1.56 3.38 15.26
N ALA A 69 2.80 2.95 14.98
CA ALA A 69 3.74 3.74 14.19
C ALA A 69 3.26 3.94 12.74
N LEU A 70 2.62 2.94 12.13
CA LEU A 70 2.02 3.07 10.81
C LEU A 70 0.81 4.01 10.83
N LEU A 71 -0.06 3.92 11.84
CA LEU A 71 -1.22 4.79 11.97
C LEU A 71 -0.83 6.27 12.10
N GLU A 72 0.25 6.59 12.84
CA GLU A 72 0.77 7.95 12.90
C GLU A 72 1.29 8.44 11.54
N ARG A 73 2.04 7.62 10.79
CA ARG A 73 2.49 7.98 9.43
C ARG A 73 1.32 8.19 8.47
N LEU A 74 0.29 7.34 8.53
CA LEU A 74 -0.92 7.47 7.71
C LEU A 74 -1.64 8.78 8.01
N LYS A 75 -1.76 9.15 9.29
CA LYS A 75 -2.34 10.41 9.73
C LYS A 75 -1.52 11.62 9.27
N GLU A 76 -0.19 11.56 9.37
CA GLU A 76 0.70 12.62 8.87
C GLU A 76 0.61 12.80 7.36
N ALA A 77 0.34 11.73 6.63
CA ALA A 77 0.15 11.72 5.18
C ALA A 77 -1.29 12.03 4.72
N ASP A 78 -2.20 12.37 5.65
CA ASP A 78 -3.62 12.63 5.38
C ASP A 78 -4.33 11.46 4.68
N VAL A 79 -3.93 10.22 5.03
CA VAL A 79 -4.56 8.99 4.53
C VAL A 79 -5.65 8.56 5.51
N GLU A 80 -6.89 8.50 5.03
CA GLU A 80 -8.02 8.04 5.83
C GLU A 80 -7.92 6.53 6.14
N VAL A 81 -8.15 6.20 7.42
CA VAL A 81 -8.24 4.82 7.89
C VAL A 81 -9.64 4.58 8.44
N ASP A 82 -10.38 3.71 7.78
CA ASP A 82 -11.69 3.25 8.19
C ASP A 82 -11.55 2.15 9.25
N ASN A 83 -12.04 2.43 10.46
CA ASN A 83 -12.17 1.42 11.51
C ASN A 83 -13.54 0.73 11.40
N LYS A 84 -13.54 -0.53 10.99
CA LYS A 84 -14.74 -1.38 10.86
C LYS A 84 -14.70 -2.49 11.90
N GLU A 85 -15.84 -3.14 12.14
CA GLU A 85 -15.95 -4.22 13.13
C GLU A 85 -14.93 -5.36 12.91
N ASP A 86 -14.52 -5.60 11.68
CA ASP A 86 -13.65 -6.70 11.26
C ASP A 86 -12.21 -6.27 10.93
N GLY A 87 -11.84 -5.00 11.15
CA GLY A 87 -10.47 -4.53 11.03
C GLY A 87 -10.31 -3.07 10.57
N LEU A 88 -9.06 -2.69 10.35
CA LEU A 88 -8.67 -1.37 9.86
C LEU A 88 -8.46 -1.44 8.34
N TYR A 89 -9.08 -0.52 7.62
CA TYR A 89 -9.05 -0.47 6.16
C TYR A 89 -8.58 0.91 5.69
N LEU A 90 -7.85 0.92 4.58
CA LEU A 90 -7.41 2.13 3.90
C LEU A 90 -7.36 1.88 2.40
N GLN A 91 -7.17 2.95 1.62
CA GLN A 91 -6.98 2.86 0.17
C GLN A 91 -5.60 3.38 -0.22
N ASP A 92 -4.99 2.73 -1.20
CA ASP A 92 -3.81 3.28 -1.85
C ASP A 92 -4.20 4.37 -2.88
N PRO A 93 -3.23 5.12 -3.42
CA PRO A 93 -3.48 6.12 -4.46
C PRO A 93 -4.23 5.65 -5.72
N SER A 94 -4.37 4.34 -5.95
CA SER A 94 -5.13 3.77 -7.07
C SER A 94 -6.53 3.31 -6.66
N HIS A 95 -6.94 3.60 -5.42
CA HIS A 95 -8.17 3.17 -4.75
C HIS A 95 -8.27 1.66 -4.54
N ILE A 96 -7.13 0.95 -4.52
CA ILE A 96 -7.11 -0.45 -4.10
C ILE A 96 -7.20 -0.48 -2.58
N THR A 97 -8.12 -1.28 -2.05
CA THR A 97 -8.32 -1.37 -0.60
C THR A 97 -7.24 -2.26 0.03
N LEU A 98 -6.75 -1.84 1.19
CA LEU A 98 -5.81 -2.56 2.03
C LEU A 98 -6.47 -2.82 3.38
N LYS A 99 -6.17 -3.97 3.97
CA LYS A 99 -6.51 -4.29 5.35
C LYS A 99 -5.23 -4.31 6.19
N LEU A 100 -5.26 -3.73 7.38
CA LEU A 100 -4.18 -3.86 8.36
C LEU A 100 -4.58 -4.87 9.42
N GLU A 101 -3.65 -5.76 9.79
CA GLU A 101 -3.80 -6.69 10.91
C GLU A 101 -2.47 -6.89 11.63
N ILE A 102 -2.52 -7.36 12.88
CA ILE A 102 -1.34 -7.84 13.60
C ILE A 102 -1.29 -9.36 13.44
N ALA A 103 -0.11 -9.90 13.12
CA ALA A 103 0.15 -11.33 12.94
C ALA A 103 0.27 -12.10 14.27
#